data_AF-A0A973BKW7-F1
#
_entry.id   AF-A0A973BKW7-F1
#
_cell.length_a   1.000
_cell.length_b   1.000
_cell.length_c   1.000
_cell.angle_alpha   90.00
_cell.angle_beta   90.00
_cell.angle_gamma   90.00
#
_symmetry.space_group_name_H-M   'P 1'
#
loop_
_entity.id
_entity.type
_entity.pdbx_description
1 polymer ?
#
loop_
_entity_poly.entity_id
_entity_poly.type
_entity_poly.pdbx_seq_one_letter_code
_entity_poly.pdbx_strand_id
1 'polypeptide(L)'
;MLIAHVAHDFVAAAHTEVDVEVRRRNTLEIGHQITPELNIYVGLEDQNIKVDDVDSDAPTALINQPRETELVGALLNLRYRDLDRYINPTDGVQVQWLNTVYSTELGGTAEFAKTHLLYNWYHSLDETGGEG
;
A
#
# COMPACT_ATOMS: atom_id res chain seq x y z
N MET A 1 -1.03 -23.37 6.51
CA MET A 1 -0.91 -23.11 5.05
C MET A 1 -0.02 -21.89 4.88
N LEU A 2 1.13 -22.02 4.22
CA LEU A 2 2.05 -20.90 3.97
C LEU A 2 1.66 -20.27 2.64
N ILE A 3 1.31 -18.99 2.63
CA ILE A 3 1.00 -18.24 1.41
C ILE A 3 2.13 -17.24 1.20
N ALA A 4 2.93 -17.45 0.16
CA ALA A 4 3.86 -16.45 -0.34
C ALA A 4 3.15 -15.66 -1.44
N HIS A 5 3.09 -14.34 -1.30
CA HIS A 5 2.54 -13.46 -2.33
C HIS A 5 3.68 -12.57 -2.83
N VAL A 6 4.00 -12.67 -4.12
CA VAL A 6 4.94 -11.79 -4.81
C VAL A 6 4.11 -10.95 -5.76
N ALA A 7 3.91 -9.68 -5.40
CA ALA A 7 3.25 -8.72 -6.28
C ALA A 7 4.33 -8.02 -7.11
N HIS A 8 4.26 -8.18 -8.44
CA HIS A 8 5.02 -7.40 -9.41
C HIS A 8 4.04 -6.48 -10.13
N ASP A 9 4.01 -5.21 -9.77
CA ASP A 9 3.29 -4.22 -10.57
C ASP A 9 4.24 -3.74 -11.68
N PHE A 10 3.92 -4.13 -12.92
CA PHE A 10 4.55 -3.61 -14.13
C PHE A 10 3.50 -2.82 -14.90
N VAL A 11 3.51 -1.49 -14.76
CA VAL A 11 2.67 -0.61 -15.57
C VAL A 11 3.49 -0.17 -16.77
N ALA A 12 3.30 -0.85 -17.90
CA ALA A 12 3.73 -0.37 -19.20
C ALA A 12 2.48 0.06 -19.98
N ALA A 13 2.05 1.31 -19.78
CA ALA A 13 1.04 1.93 -20.63
C ALA A 13 1.75 2.83 -21.63
N ALA A 14 1.75 2.42 -22.90
CA ALA A 14 2.16 3.26 -24.02
C ALA A 14 1.10 4.33 -24.27
N HIS A 15 1.19 5.42 -23.52
CA HIS A 15 0.56 6.70 -23.82
C HIS A 15 1.59 7.77 -23.45
N THR A 16 1.89 8.69 -24.35
CA THR A 16 2.92 9.72 -24.15
C THR A 16 2.41 10.78 -23.17
N GLU A 17 2.36 10.41 -21.89
CA GLU A 17 2.37 11.31 -20.75
C GLU A 17 3.83 11.36 -20.28
N VAL A 18 4.37 12.55 -20.02
CA VAL A 18 5.70 12.68 -19.44
C VAL A 18 5.59 12.14 -18.01
N ASP A 19 6.01 10.89 -17.80
CA ASP A 19 6.07 10.28 -16.47
C ASP A 19 7.15 11.00 -15.65
N VAL A 20 6.71 11.96 -14.82
CA VAL A 20 7.55 12.76 -13.89
C VAL A 20 8.14 11.89 -12.76
N GLU A 21 7.60 10.69 -12.54
CA GLU A 21 8.08 9.77 -11.50
C GLU A 21 8.12 8.32 -12.00
N VAL A 22 9.29 7.68 -11.92
CA VAL A 22 9.44 6.23 -12.12
C VAL A 22 9.58 5.58 -10.75
N ARG A 23 8.69 4.63 -10.44
CA ARG A 23 8.69 3.91 -9.17
C ARG A 23 8.81 2.41 -9.40
N ARG A 24 9.85 1.78 -8.82
CA ARG A 24 9.96 0.32 -8.71
C ARG A 24 9.68 -0.07 -7.28
N ARG A 25 8.79 -1.05 -7.06
CA ARG A 25 8.50 -1.59 -5.73
C ARG A 25 8.50 -3.11 -5.76
N ASN A 26 9.29 -3.70 -4.88
CA ASN A 26 9.33 -5.13 -4.62
C ASN A 26 8.92 -5.36 -3.16
N THR A 27 8.04 -6.31 -2.94
CA THR A 27 7.53 -6.61 -1.59
C THR A 27 7.54 -8.12 -1.40
N LEU A 28 8.10 -8.57 -0.28
CA LEU A 28 8.06 -9.95 0.17
C LEU A 28 7.36 -10.00 1.51
N GLU A 29 6.20 -10.67 1.58
CA GLU A 29 5.43 -10.85 2.81
C GLU A 29 5.26 -12.34 3.13
N ILE A 30 5.34 -12.67 4.42
CA ILE A 30 4.95 -13.97 4.97
C ILE A 30 3.77 -13.76 5.90
N GLY A 31 2.68 -14.47 5.63
CA GLY A 31 1.41 -14.33 6.36
C GLY A 31 1.07 -15.52 7.26
N HIS A 32 0.37 -15.23 8.34
CA HIS A 32 -0.32 -16.21 9.18
C HIS A 32 -1.76 -15.78 9.43
N GLN A 33 -2.68 -16.74 9.27
CA GLN A 33 -4.09 -16.57 9.60
C GLN A 33 -4.30 -16.89 11.08
N ILE A 34 -4.71 -15.90 11.86
CA ILE A 34 -4.93 -16.02 13.32
C ILE A 34 -6.36 -16.50 13.59
N THR A 35 -7.33 -15.87 12.93
CA THR A 35 -8.74 -16.29 12.89
C THR A 35 -9.22 -16.30 11.43
N PRO A 36 -10.40 -16.85 11.12
CA PRO A 36 -10.93 -16.83 9.75
C PRO A 36 -10.97 -15.42 9.13
N GLU A 37 -11.19 -14.39 9.95
CA GLU A 37 -11.32 -12.99 9.57
C GLU A 37 -10.00 -12.22 9.66
N LEU A 38 -9.06 -12.64 10.52
CA LEU A 38 -7.82 -11.92 10.81
C LEU A 38 -6.57 -12.61 10.24
N ASN A 39 -5.85 -11.88 9.39
CA ASN A 39 -4.56 -12.27 8.86
C ASN A 39 -3.49 -11.26 9.26
N ILE A 40 -2.30 -11.75 9.63
CA ILE A 40 -1.13 -10.94 9.97
C ILE A 40 -0.03 -11.29 8.97
N TYR A 41 0.62 -10.28 8.41
CA TYR A 41 1.79 -10.44 7.56
C TYR A 41 2.95 -9.62 8.08
N VAL A 42 4.14 -10.19 7.98
CA VAL A 42 5.41 -9.49 8.18
C VAL A 42 6.23 -9.61 6.92
N GLY A 43 7.03 -8.61 6.60
CA GLY A 43 7.73 -8.61 5.32
C GLY A 43 8.85 -7.59 5.20
N LEU A 44 9.45 -7.58 4.02
CA LEU A 44 10.40 -6.57 3.59
C LEU A 44 9.90 -5.90 2.31
N GLU A 45 10.20 -4.62 2.17
CA GLU A 45 9.95 -3.82 0.99
C GLU A 45 11.26 -3.20 0.51
N ASP A 46 11.47 -3.25 -0.80
CA ASP A 46 12.49 -2.48 -1.52
C ASP A 46 11.79 -1.62 -2.56
N GLN A 47 11.92 -0.30 -2.43
CA GLN A 47 11.33 0.68 -3.31
C GLN A 47 12.39 1.68 -3.80
N ASN A 48 12.51 1.84 -5.11
CA ASN A 48 13.30 2.90 -5.72
C ASN A 48 12.35 3.92 -6.34
N ILE A 49 12.52 5.18 -5.95
CA ILE A 49 11.76 6.32 -6.45
C ILE A 49 12.73 7.21 -7.21
N LYS A 50 12.44 7.43 -8.49
CA LYS A 50 13.18 8.37 -9.32
C LYS A 50 12.24 9.47 -9.78
N VAL A 51 12.57 10.71 -9.43
CA VAL A 51 11.88 11.92 -9.87
C VAL A 51 12.72 12.58 -10.95
N ASP A 52 12.22 12.54 -12.18
CA ASP A 52 12.82 13.18 -13.34
C ASP A 52 11.95 14.38 -13.77
N ASP A 53 12.51 15.28 -14.57
CA ASP A 53 11.78 16.37 -15.23
C ASP A 53 10.98 17.31 -14.28
N VAL A 54 11.59 17.68 -13.15
CA VAL A 54 11.02 18.71 -12.26
C VAL A 54 11.01 20.06 -12.99
N ASP A 55 9.82 20.61 -13.20
CA ASP A 55 9.62 21.94 -13.81
C ASP A 55 10.49 23.01 -13.13
N SER A 56 11.07 23.92 -13.90
CA SER A 56 11.82 25.06 -13.39
C SER A 56 10.99 25.98 -12.50
N ASP A 57 9.66 25.98 -12.67
CA ASP A 57 8.72 26.75 -11.84
C ASP A 57 8.25 25.97 -10.60
N ALA A 58 8.77 24.76 -10.35
CA ALA A 58 8.41 23.97 -9.18
C ALA A 58 8.86 24.64 -7.87
N PRO A 59 8.15 24.39 -6.76
CA PRO A 59 8.60 24.80 -5.43
C PRO A 59 10.06 24.43 -5.16
N THR A 60 10.84 25.36 -4.58
CA THR A 60 12.27 25.16 -4.28
C THR A 60 12.55 23.90 -3.45
N ALA A 61 11.58 23.49 -2.63
CA ALA A 61 11.66 22.25 -1.86
C ALA A 61 11.74 20.99 -2.74
N LEU A 62 11.08 20.96 -3.91
CA LEU A 62 11.13 19.85 -4.86
C LEU A 62 12.39 19.90 -5.72
N ILE A 63 12.83 21.10 -6.13
CA ILE A 63 14.06 21.28 -6.92
C ILE A 63 15.30 20.84 -6.13
N ASN A 64 15.32 21.08 -4.82
CA ASN A 64 16.45 20.74 -3.95
C ASN A 64 16.39 19.30 -3.40
N GLN A 65 15.36 18.52 -3.72
CA GLN A 65 15.27 17.13 -3.26
C GLN A 65 16.19 16.21 -4.07
N PRO A 66 16.71 15.14 -3.44
CA PRO A 66 17.38 14.07 -4.17
C PRO A 66 16.47 13.52 -5.27
N ARG A 67 16.98 13.43 -6.50
CA ARG A 67 16.22 12.90 -7.65
C ARG A 67 15.96 11.41 -7.56
N GLU A 68 16.76 10.70 -6.77
CA GLU A 68 16.63 9.27 -6.56
C GLU A 68 16.61 9.00 -5.07
N THR A 69 15.67 8.17 -4.63
CA THR A 69 15.52 7.72 -3.26
C THR A 69 15.32 6.21 -3.26
N GLU A 70 16.23 5.51 -2.60
CA GLU A 70 16.11 4.08 -2.31
C GLU A 70 15.53 3.92 -0.90
N LEU A 71 14.46 3.14 -0.80
CA LEU A 71 13.71 2.88 0.41
C LEU A 71 13.69 1.38 0.66
N VAL A 72 14.37 0.93 1.71
CA VAL A 72 14.29 -0.45 2.18
C VAL A 72 13.68 -0.46 3.56
N GLY A 73 12.63 -1.26 3.76
CA GLY A 73 11.85 -1.23 4.97
C GLY A 73 11.27 -2.56 5.41
N ALA A 74 11.00 -2.67 6.71
CA ALA A 74 10.29 -3.78 7.31
C ALA A 74 8.78 -3.47 7.39
N LEU A 75 7.96 -4.47 7.11
CA LEU A 75 6.51 -4.37 7.01
C LEU A 75 5.81 -5.13 8.13
N LEU A 76 4.73 -4.57 8.65
CA LEU A 76 3.72 -5.25 9.45
C LEU A 76 2.34 -4.91 8.89
N ASN A 77 1.61 -5.91 8.40
CA ASN A 77 0.34 -5.74 7.70
C ASN A 77 -0.74 -6.58 8.40
N LEU A 78 -1.72 -5.93 9.00
CA LEU A 78 -2.86 -6.58 9.63
C LEU A 78 -4.07 -6.42 8.73
N ARG A 79 -4.73 -7.53 8.38
CA ARG A 79 -5.92 -7.55 7.53
C ARG A 79 -7.04 -8.25 8.26
N TYR A 80 -8.04 -7.49 8.67
CA TYR A 80 -9.29 -7.99 9.23
C TYR A 80 -10.39 -7.87 8.18
N ARG A 81 -11.16 -8.94 7.97
CA ARG A 81 -12.27 -8.94 7.02
C ARG A 81 -13.41 -9.83 7.51
N ASP A 82 -14.50 -9.17 7.81
CA ASP A 82 -15.78 -9.78 8.15
C ASP A 82 -16.84 -9.18 7.22
N LEU A 83 -16.99 -9.78 6.04
CA LEU A 83 -17.88 -9.31 4.98
C LEU A 83 -18.82 -10.45 4.59
N ASP A 84 -20.05 -10.11 4.22
CA ASP A 84 -21.04 -11.06 3.72
C ASP A 84 -20.56 -11.78 2.44
N ARG A 85 -19.80 -11.09 1.58
CA ARG A 85 -19.24 -11.66 0.34
C ARG A 85 -17.89 -11.03 -0.03
N TYR A 86 -17.10 -11.79 -0.79
CA TYR A 86 -15.77 -11.36 -1.25
C TYR A 86 -15.84 -10.24 -2.29
N ILE A 87 -16.76 -10.36 -3.25
CA ILE A 87 -16.93 -9.42 -4.37
C ILE A 87 -18.24 -8.68 -4.17
N ASN A 88 -18.20 -7.35 -4.24
CA ASN A 88 -19.35 -6.45 -4.02
C ASN A 88 -20.04 -6.66 -2.66
N PRO A 89 -19.34 -6.49 -1.54
CA PRO A 89 -19.92 -6.60 -0.20
C PRO A 89 -21.10 -5.65 0.01
N THR A 90 -22.10 -6.13 0.73
CA THR A 90 -23.31 -5.34 1.08
C THR A 90 -23.43 -5.08 2.58
N ASP A 91 -22.79 -5.91 3.39
CA ASP A 91 -22.78 -5.76 4.85
C ASP A 91 -21.44 -6.23 5.43
N GLY A 92 -21.08 -5.65 6.58
CA GLY A 92 -19.88 -6.00 7.33
C GLY A 92 -18.72 -5.00 7.16
N VAL A 93 -17.55 -5.38 7.68
CA VAL A 93 -16.39 -4.50 7.80
C VAL A 93 -15.12 -5.11 7.21
N GLN A 94 -14.25 -4.25 6.71
CA GLN A 94 -12.90 -4.62 6.30
C GLN A 94 -11.93 -3.56 6.82
N VAL A 95 -10.86 -4.02 7.48
CA VAL A 95 -9.80 -3.18 8.00
C VAL A 95 -8.46 -3.68 7.51
N GLN A 96 -7.63 -2.79 7.00
CA GLN A 96 -6.23 -3.05 6.73
C GLN A 96 -5.38 -2.02 7.44
N TRP A 97 -4.45 -2.48 8.28
CA TRP A 97 -3.47 -1.62 8.95
C TRP A 97 -2.06 -2.06 8.56
N LEU A 98 -1.41 -1.27 7.72
CA LEU A 98 -0.07 -1.50 7.22
C LEU A 98 0.89 -0.49 7.85
N ASN A 99 1.92 -1.00 8.50
CA ASN A 99 3.04 -0.23 9.00
C ASN A 99 4.29 -0.61 8.23
N THR A 100 5.05 0.39 7.82
CA THR A 100 6.36 0.22 7.20
C THR A 100 7.37 1.08 7.94
N VAL A 101 8.50 0.49 8.31
CA VAL A 101 9.63 1.21 8.89
C VAL A 101 10.78 1.15 7.89
N TYR A 102 11.09 2.28 7.26
CA TYR A 102 12.24 2.42 6.38
C TYR A 102 13.46 2.84 7.19
N SER A 103 14.61 2.25 6.90
CA SER A 103 15.82 2.41 7.70
C SER A 103 17.06 2.34 6.81
N THR A 104 18.08 3.12 7.14
CA THR A 104 19.37 3.07 6.43
C THR A 104 20.15 1.81 6.78
N GLU A 105 19.92 1.24 7.97
CA GLU A 105 20.50 -0.04 8.39
C GLU A 105 19.99 -1.23 7.56
N LEU A 106 18.82 -1.11 6.92
CA LEU A 106 18.29 -2.09 5.97
C LEU A 106 18.79 -1.87 4.53
N GLY A 107 19.63 -0.85 4.29
CA GLY A 107 20.16 -0.51 2.97
C GLY A 107 19.39 0.59 2.23
N GLY A 108 18.45 1.27 2.90
CA GLY A 108 17.79 2.47 2.36
C GLY A 108 18.65 3.73 2.45
N THR A 109 18.19 4.79 1.80
CA THR A 109 18.81 6.14 1.82
C THR A 109 18.08 7.13 2.74
N ALA A 110 16.94 6.72 3.31
CA ALA A 110 16.11 7.55 4.18
C ALA A 110 15.51 6.74 5.34
N GLU A 111 15.22 7.43 6.45
CA GLU A 111 14.66 6.83 7.66
C GLU A 111 13.36 7.51 8.06
N PHE A 112 12.29 6.73 8.09
CA PHE A 112 10.99 7.18 8.57
C PHE A 112 10.05 5.99 8.75
N ALA A 113 9.00 6.20 9.55
CA ALA A 113 7.90 5.27 9.66
C ALA A 113 6.71 5.77 8.84
N LYS A 114 6.03 4.85 8.16
CA LYS A 114 4.80 5.08 7.41
C LYS A 114 3.71 4.17 7.96
N THR A 115 2.55 4.73 8.27
CA THR A 115 1.36 3.96 8.63
C THR A 115 0.27 4.24 7.61
N HIS A 116 -0.44 3.19 7.20
CA HIS A 116 -1.60 3.28 6.32
C HIS A 116 -2.72 2.44 6.92
N LEU A 117 -3.84 3.11 7.20
CA LEU A 117 -5.05 2.49 7.72
C LEU A 117 -6.16 2.66 6.68
N LEU A 118 -6.70 1.55 6.21
CA LEU A 118 -7.90 1.50 5.38
C LEU A 118 -9.02 0.88 6.19
N TYR A 119 -10.16 1.57 6.26
CA TYR A 119 -11.37 1.11 6.93
C TYR A 119 -12.55 1.25 5.97
N ASN A 120 -13.18 0.13 5.66
CA ASN A 120 -14.39 0.07 4.85
C ASN A 120 -15.51 -0.57 5.67
N TRP A 121 -16.67 0.06 5.67
CA TRP A 121 -17.88 -0.46 6.29
C TRP A 121 -19.01 -0.45 5.26
N TYR A 122 -19.73 -1.56 5.18
CA TYR A 122 -20.85 -1.77 4.29
C TYR A 122 -22.10 -2.00 5.13
N HIS A 123 -23.20 -1.40 4.68
CA HIS A 123 -24.50 -1.60 5.27
C HIS A 123 -25.58 -1.40 4.21
N SER A 124 -26.57 -2.29 4.17
CA SER A 124 -27.70 -2.16 3.25
C SER A 124 -28.64 -1.04 3.69
N LEU A 125 -29.10 -0.22 2.75
CA LEU A 125 -30.04 0.88 3.02
C LEU A 125 -31.52 0.43 2.92
N ASP A 126 -31.78 -0.77 2.40
CA ASP A 126 -33.13 -1.23 2.05
C ASP A 126 -34.02 -1.61 3.26
N GLU A 127 -33.49 -1.61 4.49
CA GLU A 127 -34.27 -1.94 5.70
C GLU A 127 -34.86 -0.72 6.43
N THR A 128 -34.57 0.50 5.98
CA THR A 128 -35.16 1.73 6.54
C THR A 128 -36.23 2.33 5.61
N GLY A 129 -37.47 1.82 5.68
CA GLY A 129 -38.66 2.64 5.39
C GLY A 129 -39.60 2.24 4.26
N GLY A 130 -39.91 0.95 4.10
CA GLY A 130 -40.98 0.47 3.22
C GLY A 130 -42.27 0.11 3.95
N GLU A 131 -42.80 0.98 4.81
CA GLU A 131 -44.25 0.96 5.12
C GLU A 131 -44.95 1.80 4.06
N GLY A 132 -45.54 1.12 3.07
CA GLY A 132 -46.41 1.70 2.04
C GLY A 132 -47.64 0.84 1.85
#